data_AF-A0A376UA76-F1
#
_entry.id   AF-A0A376UA76-F1
#
_cell.length_a   1.000
_cell.length_b   1.000
_cell.length_c   1.000
_cell.angle_alpha   90.00
_cell.angle_beta   90.00
_cell.angle_gamma   90.00
#
_symmetry.space_group_name_H-M   'P 1'
#
loop_
_entity.id
_entity.type
_entity.pdbx_description
1 polymer ?
#
loop_
_entity_poly.entity_id
_entity_poly.type
_entity_poly.pdbx_seq_one_letter_code
_entity_poly.pdbx_strand_id
1 'polypeptide(L)'
;MAAQRSDILDAVTLSLKVAALATLMALVLGTLAAAALWRRDFFGKNAISLLLLLPIALPGIVTGLALLTAFKTINLEPGFFTIVVGHATFCVVVVFNNVIARFRRTSWSLVEASMDLGPMAGKPSAT
;
A
#
# COMPACT_ATOMS: atom_id res chain seq x y z
N MET A 1 22.00 15.43 -26.46
CA MET A 1 20.63 15.76 -26.03
C MET A 1 19.83 14.46 -25.90
N ALA A 2 19.83 13.83 -24.72
CA ALA A 2 19.18 12.52 -24.52
C ALA A 2 17.65 12.52 -24.78
N ALA A 3 17.04 13.70 -24.76
CA ALA A 3 15.61 13.93 -25.01
C ALA A 3 15.16 13.69 -26.47
N GLN A 4 16.07 13.47 -27.43
CA GLN A 4 15.70 13.21 -28.84
C GLN A 4 15.55 11.73 -29.19
N ARG A 5 15.81 10.80 -28.26
CA ARG A 5 15.67 9.37 -28.52
C ARG A 5 14.24 8.92 -28.16
N SER A 6 13.45 8.56 -29.18
CA SER A 6 12.11 8.00 -29.02
C SER A 6 12.08 6.86 -28.00
N ASP A 7 13.07 5.97 -28.05
CA ASP A 7 13.14 4.81 -27.16
C ASP A 7 13.26 5.19 -25.69
N ILE A 8 13.94 6.29 -25.39
CA ILE A 8 14.08 6.81 -24.01
C ILE A 8 12.75 7.42 -23.56
N LEU A 9 12.08 8.18 -24.43
CA LEU A 9 10.78 8.78 -24.12
C LEU A 9 9.72 7.71 -23.90
N ASP A 10 9.73 6.63 -24.70
CA ASP A 10 8.81 5.50 -24.56
C ASP A 10 9.04 4.75 -23.26
N ALA A 11 10.30 4.46 -22.90
CA ALA A 11 10.65 3.81 -21.64
C ALA A 11 10.26 4.65 -20.40
N VAL A 12 10.48 5.97 -20.46
CA VAL A 12 10.07 6.90 -19.39
C VAL A 12 8.55 6.93 -19.26
N THR A 13 7.83 7.00 -20.39
CA THR A 13 6.37 7.03 -20.40
C THR A 13 5.78 5.74 -19.83
N LEU A 14 6.34 4.58 -20.20
CA LEU A 14 5.95 3.29 -19.63
C LEU A 14 6.16 3.26 -18.11
N SER A 15 7.34 3.68 -17.66
CA SER A 15 7.69 3.72 -16.24
C SER A 15 6.75 4.63 -15.44
N LEU A 16 6.41 5.79 -16.00
CA LEU A 16 5.47 6.73 -15.37
C LEU A 16 4.06 6.14 -15.25
N LYS A 17 3.57 5.48 -16.31
CA LYS A 17 2.27 4.79 -16.29
C LYS A 17 2.23 3.68 -15.24
N VAL A 18 3.27 2.86 -15.19
CA VAL A 18 3.41 1.79 -14.20
C VAL A 18 3.41 2.37 -12.79
N ALA A 19 4.25 3.39 -12.53
CA ALA A 19 4.37 4.02 -11.22
C ALA A 19 3.07 4.68 -10.77
N ALA A 20 2.35 5.37 -11.66
CA ALA A 20 1.08 6.01 -11.35
C ALA A 20 0.01 4.99 -10.95
N LEU A 21 -0.17 3.92 -11.72
CA LEU A 21 -1.14 2.86 -11.41
C LEU A 21 -0.78 2.12 -10.13
N ALA A 22 0.48 1.74 -9.96
CA ALA A 22 0.94 1.08 -8.75
C ALA A 22 0.74 1.95 -7.50
N THR A 23 1.01 3.26 -7.60
CA THR A 23 0.82 4.20 -6.48
C THR A 23 -0.65 4.38 -6.14
N LEU A 24 -1.54 4.49 -7.13
CA LEU A 24 -2.98 4.58 -6.88
C LEU A 24 -3.51 3.36 -6.15
N MET A 25 -3.16 2.16 -6.62
CA MET A 25 -3.55 0.92 -5.94
C MET A 25 -2.96 0.84 -4.53
N ALA A 26 -1.70 1.22 -4.36
CA ALA A 26 -1.04 1.24 -3.06
C ALA A 26 -1.68 2.21 -2.07
N LEU A 27 -2.06 3.40 -2.54
CA LEU A 27 -2.78 4.38 -1.72
C LEU A 27 -4.10 3.81 -1.23
N VAL A 28 -4.91 3.22 -2.11
CA VAL A 28 -6.21 2.66 -1.74
C VAL A 28 -6.03 1.49 -0.77
N LEU A 29 -5.28 0.46 -1.16
CA LEU A 29 -5.14 -0.77 -0.37
C LEU A 29 -4.39 -0.52 0.95
N GLY A 30 -3.28 0.22 0.92
CA GLY A 30 -2.47 0.51 2.09
C GLY A 30 -3.20 1.39 3.11
N THR A 31 -3.96 2.39 2.65
CA THR A 31 -4.76 3.26 3.54
C THR A 31 -5.91 2.50 4.16
N LEU A 32 -6.63 1.69 3.38
CA LEU A 32 -7.72 0.86 3.89
C LEU A 32 -7.23 -0.15 4.94
N ALA A 33 -6.11 -0.82 4.67
CA ALA A 33 -5.49 -1.72 5.63
C ALA A 33 -5.07 -0.99 6.91
N ALA A 34 -4.43 0.17 6.79
CA ALA A 34 -4.05 0.99 7.95
C ALA A 34 -5.27 1.46 8.76
N ALA A 35 -6.34 1.88 8.09
CA ALA A 35 -7.57 2.33 8.74
C ALA A 35 -8.27 1.18 9.48
N ALA A 36 -8.33 0.00 8.87
CA ALA A 36 -8.92 -1.20 9.48
C ALA A 36 -8.15 -1.62 10.74
N LEU A 37 -6.81 -1.64 10.67
CA LEU A 37 -5.95 -2.01 11.79
C LEU A 37 -5.91 -0.94 12.88
N TRP A 38 -6.06 0.34 12.53
CA TRP A 38 -6.10 1.43 13.51
C TRP A 38 -7.41 1.44 14.30
N ARG A 39 -8.54 1.24 13.64
CA ARG A 39 -9.88 1.36 14.26
C ARG A 39 -10.31 0.16 15.11
N ARG A 40 -9.85 -1.05 14.80
CA ARG A 40 -10.38 -2.30 15.41
C ARG A 40 -9.25 -3.16 15.95
N ASP A 41 -9.40 -3.63 17.19
CA ASP A 41 -8.62 -4.73 17.75
C ASP A 41 -9.34 -6.05 17.48
N PHE A 42 -8.66 -7.00 16.85
CA PHE A 42 -9.18 -8.32 16.51
C PHE A 42 -8.06 -9.36 16.57
N PHE A 43 -8.42 -10.62 16.78
CA PHE A 43 -7.48 -11.72 17.07
C PHE A 43 -6.36 -11.92 16.03
N GLY A 44 -6.58 -11.55 14.76
CA GLY A 44 -5.58 -11.65 13.68
C GLY A 44 -4.74 -10.38 13.41
N LYS A 45 -4.95 -9.29 14.15
CA LYS A 45 -4.34 -7.97 13.87
C LYS A 45 -2.81 -8.01 13.84
N ASN A 46 -2.20 -8.72 14.78
CA ASN A 46 -0.75 -8.84 14.86
C ASN A 46 -0.18 -9.65 13.68
N ALA A 47 -0.84 -10.74 13.30
CA ALA A 47 -0.42 -11.54 12.15
C ALA A 47 -0.49 -10.73 10.84
N ILE A 48 -1.57 -9.98 10.60
CA ILE A 48 -1.71 -9.11 9.42
C ILE A 48 -0.67 -7.99 9.45
N SER A 49 -0.43 -7.37 10.61
CA SER A 49 0.60 -6.34 10.75
C SER A 49 1.98 -6.89 10.42
N LEU A 50 2.33 -8.07 10.92
CA LEU A 50 3.60 -8.74 10.63
C LEU A 50 3.72 -9.12 9.15
N LEU A 51 2.65 -9.64 8.55
CA LEU A 51 2.62 -9.98 7.11
C LEU A 51 2.85 -8.73 6.24
N LEU A 52 2.24 -7.60 6.59
CA LEU A 52 2.44 -6.33 5.89
C LEU A 52 3.84 -5.76 6.11
N LEU A 53 4.48 -6.03 7.25
CA LEU A 53 5.84 -5.58 7.55
C LEU A 53 6.92 -6.51 6.97
N LEU A 54 6.58 -7.77 6.69
CA LEU A 54 7.51 -8.78 6.20
C LEU A 54 8.29 -8.35 4.94
N PRO A 55 7.69 -7.71 3.92
CA PRO A 55 8.41 -7.30 2.71
C PRO A 55 9.49 -6.23 2.94
N ILE A 56 9.41 -5.45 4.03
CA ILE A 56 10.48 -4.50 4.40
C ILE A 56 11.68 -5.23 5.01
N ALA A 57 11.43 -6.32 5.74
CA ALA A 57 12.48 -7.12 6.36
C ALA A 57 13.22 -8.00 5.34
N LEU A 58 12.55 -8.40 4.26
CA LEU A 58 13.15 -9.22 3.20
C LEU A 58 14.03 -8.38 2.27
N PRO A 59 15.18 -8.90 1.81
CA PRO A 59 15.96 -8.26 0.75
C PRO A 59 15.11 -8.13 -0.52
N GLY A 60 15.09 -6.96 -1.15
CA GLY A 60 14.21 -6.69 -2.30
C GLY A 60 14.37 -7.68 -3.47
N ILE A 61 15.57 -8.24 -3.66
CA ILE A 61 15.83 -9.26 -4.68
C ILE A 61 15.11 -10.58 -4.41
N VAL A 62 14.96 -10.97 -3.14
CA VAL A 62 14.27 -12.20 -2.73
C VAL A 62 12.78 -12.06 -3.02
N THR A 63 12.18 -10.93 -2.66
CA THR A 63 10.77 -10.61 -2.96
C THR A 63 10.52 -10.59 -4.47
N GLY A 64 11.44 -10.01 -5.25
CA GLY A 64 11.34 -9.98 -6.70
C GLY A 64 11.38 -11.38 -7.33
N LEU A 65 12.29 -12.24 -6.87
CA LEU A 65 12.38 -13.63 -7.34
C LEU A 65 11.15 -14.44 -6.95
N ALA A 66 10.63 -14.25 -5.74
CA ALA A 66 9.41 -14.89 -5.27
C ALA A 66 8.21 -14.52 -6.14
N LEU A 67 8.03 -13.23 -6.45
CA LEU A 67 6.97 -12.76 -7.34
C LEU A 67 7.13 -13.29 -8.77
N LEU A 68 8.35 -13.26 -9.33
CA LEU A 68 8.61 -13.80 -10.66
C LEU A 68 8.24 -15.30 -10.73
N THR A 69 8.62 -16.06 -9.70
CA THR A 69 8.29 -17.48 -9.61
C THR A 69 6.78 -17.68 -9.50
N ALA A 70 6.11 -16.88 -8.66
CA ALA A 70 4.65 -16.93 -8.52
C ALA A 70 3.94 -16.63 -9.85
N PHE A 71 4.37 -15.62 -10.62
CA PHE A 71 3.80 -15.34 -11.94
C PHE A 71 4.01 -16.51 -12.92
N LYS A 72 5.20 -17.10 -12.93
CA LYS A 72 5.46 -18.29 -13.75
C LYS A 72 4.59 -19.48 -13.36
N THR A 73 4.31 -19.70 -12.07
CA THR A 73 3.44 -20.81 -11.65
C THR A 73 2.00 -20.71 -12.16
N ILE A 74 1.53 -19.50 -12.47
CA ILE A 74 0.21 -19.25 -13.05
C ILE A 74 0.27 -18.94 -14.56
N ASN A 75 1.39 -19.27 -15.22
CA ASN A 75 1.64 -19.01 -16.65
C ASN A 75 1.49 -17.54 -17.07
N LEU A 76 1.77 -16.59 -16.15
CA LEU A 76 1.87 -15.17 -16.48
C LEU A 76 3.29 -14.84 -16.93
N GLU A 77 3.41 -14.35 -18.15
CA GLU A 77 4.67 -13.86 -18.69
C GLU A 77 5.02 -12.47 -18.13
N PRO A 78 6.31 -12.16 -17.95
CA PRO A 78 6.75 -10.82 -17.55
C PRO A 78 6.29 -9.77 -18.57
N GLY A 79 5.57 -8.76 -18.10
CA GLY A 79 5.07 -7.67 -18.91
C GLY A 79 4.56 -6.52 -18.05
N PHE A 80 3.77 -5.62 -18.66
CA PHE A 80 3.27 -4.44 -17.98
C PHE A 80 2.57 -4.75 -16.64
N PHE A 81 1.66 -5.73 -16.63
CA PHE A 81 0.90 -6.09 -15.43
C PHE A 81 1.77 -6.66 -14.31
N THR A 82 2.74 -7.52 -14.63
CA THR A 82 3.62 -8.11 -13.61
C THR A 82 4.52 -7.04 -12.97
N ILE A 83 4.96 -6.05 -13.76
CA ILE A 83 5.73 -4.91 -13.25
C ILE A 83 4.86 -4.04 -12.34
N VAL A 84 3.62 -3.75 -12.77
CA VAL A 84 2.65 -2.97 -11.97
C VAL A 84 2.37 -3.67 -10.63
N VAL A 85 2.11 -4.97 -10.63
CA VAL A 85 1.85 -5.75 -9.40
C VAL A 85 3.09 -5.80 -8.50
N GLY A 86 4.27 -5.98 -9.09
CA GLY A 86 5.53 -5.96 -8.34
C GLY A 86 5.78 -4.64 -7.63
N HIS A 87 5.61 -3.51 -8.33
CA HIS A 87 5.71 -2.19 -7.71
C HIS A 87 4.60 -1.93 -6.69
N ALA A 88 3.36 -2.31 -6.99
CA ALA A 88 2.24 -2.13 -6.06
C ALA A 88 2.49 -2.85 -4.74
N THR A 89 3.03 -4.08 -4.77
CA THR A 89 3.36 -4.86 -3.56
C THR A 89 4.30 -4.10 -2.64
N PHE A 90 5.37 -3.49 -3.20
CA PHE A 90 6.31 -2.69 -2.42
C PHE A 90 5.69 -1.38 -1.94
N CYS A 91 4.99 -0.67 -2.82
CA CYS A 91 4.36 0.61 -2.51
C CYS A 91 3.29 0.49 -1.42
N VAL A 92 2.47 -0.57 -1.41
CA VAL A 92 1.43 -0.81 -0.39
C VAL A 92 2.02 -0.81 1.00
N VAL A 93 3.15 -1.49 1.20
CA VAL A 93 3.81 -1.62 2.49
C VAL A 93 4.35 -0.27 2.98
N VAL A 94 4.93 0.52 2.07
CA VAL A 94 5.41 1.87 2.38
C VAL A 94 4.25 2.79 2.75
N VAL A 95 3.17 2.80 1.96
CA VAL A 95 1.96 3.59 2.23
C VAL A 95 1.36 3.20 3.58
N PHE A 96 1.14 1.91 3.81
CA PHE A 96 0.59 1.39 5.05
C PHE A 96 1.36 1.90 6.28
N ASN A 97 2.68 1.79 6.27
CA ASN A 97 3.54 2.24 7.37
C ASN A 97 3.43 3.75 7.63
N ASN A 98 3.42 4.55 6.56
CA ASN A 98 3.27 6.00 6.69
C ASN A 98 1.89 6.39 7.25
N VAL A 99 0.83 5.75 6.75
CA VAL A 99 -0.55 6.05 7.15
C VAL A 99 -0.83 5.58 8.58
N ILE A 100 -0.42 4.37 8.97
CA ILE A 100 -0.63 3.89 10.35
C ILE A 100 0.15 4.73 11.37
N ALA A 101 1.38 5.15 11.04
CA ALA A 101 2.16 6.06 11.87
C ALA A 101 1.52 7.46 11.95
N ARG A 102 0.80 7.89 10.91
CA ARG A 102 0.03 9.14 10.92
C ARG A 102 -1.22 9.02 11.79
N PHE A 103 -2.00 7.94 11.64
CA PHE A 103 -3.18 7.71 12.47
C PHE A 103 -2.85 7.60 13.96
N ARG A 104 -1.73 6.96 14.32
CA ARG A 104 -1.26 6.92 15.73
C ARG A 104 -0.86 8.29 16.29
N ARG A 105 -0.45 9.24 15.43
CA ARG A 105 -0.08 10.61 15.83
C ARG A 105 -1.28 11.56 15.88
N THR A 106 -2.38 11.24 15.20
CA THR A 106 -3.62 12.00 15.30
C THR A 106 -4.30 11.66 16.63
N SER A 107 -4.52 12.66 17.48
CA SER A 107 -5.22 12.45 18.75
C SER A 107 -6.67 12.06 18.51
N TRP A 108 -7.17 11.10 19.29
CA TRP A 108 -8.57 10.69 19.23
C TRP A 108 -9.53 11.85 19.50
N SER A 109 -9.12 12.82 20.32
CA SER A 109 -9.88 14.03 20.62
C SER A 109 -10.26 14.87 19.38
N LEU A 110 -9.44 14.87 18.34
CA LEU A 110 -9.76 15.55 17.08
C LEU A 110 -10.92 14.86 16.35
N VAL A 111 -10.99 13.53 16.45
CA VAL A 111 -12.10 12.75 15.88
C VAL A 111 -13.38 13.02 16.65
N GLU A 112 -13.30 13.08 17.98
CA GLU A 112 -14.43 13.37 18.88
C GLU A 112 -15.02 14.77 18.62
N ALA A 113 -14.17 15.81 18.58
CA ALA A 113 -14.61 17.16 18.25
C ALA A 113 -15.22 17.29 16.84
N SER A 114 -14.76 16.48 15.87
CA SER A 114 -15.35 16.43 14.53
C SER A 114 -16.76 15.83 14.53
N MET A 115 -17.00 14.84 15.41
CA MET A 115 -18.30 14.22 15.60
C MET A 115 -19.29 15.16 16.32
N ASP A 116 -18.80 16.09 17.14
CA ASP A 116 -19.63 17.11 17.79
C ASP A 116 -20.10 18.21 16.83
N LEU A 117 -19.37 18.45 15.72
CA LEU A 117 -19.68 19.48 14.72
C LEU A 117 -20.57 19.01 13.56
N GLY A 118 -20.95 17.73 13.48
CA GLY A 118 -21.80 17.18 12.42
C GLY A 118 -22.85 16.18 12.93
N PRO A 119 -24.01 15.99 12.27
CA PRO A 119 -25.04 15.09 12.77
C PRO A 119 -24.68 13.60 12.53
N MET A 120 -24.53 12.85 13.63
CA MET A 120 -24.47 11.38 13.78
C MET A 120 -23.18 10.61 13.39
N ALA A 121 -22.52 10.04 14.42
CA ALA A 121 -22.45 8.58 14.61
C ALA A 121 -22.16 8.25 16.08
N GLY A 122 -23.02 7.42 16.68
CA GLY A 122 -23.06 7.13 18.11
C GLY A 122 -21.81 6.48 18.68
N LYS A 123 -21.36 7.06 19.80
CA LYS A 123 -20.62 6.46 20.91
C LYS A 123 -21.03 4.99 21.18
N PRO A 124 -20.12 4.01 21.15
CA PRO A 124 -20.26 2.83 21.97
C PRO A 124 -19.88 3.22 23.40
N SER A 125 -20.88 3.43 24.25
CA SER A 125 -20.67 3.46 25.70
C SER A 125 -20.38 2.04 26.18
N ALA A 126 -19.20 1.80 26.73
CA ALA A 126 -19.02 0.87 27.83
C ALA A 126 -17.67 1.17 28.51
N THR A 127 -17.77 1.58 29.77
CA THR A 127 -16.87 1.28 30.91
C THR A 127 -15.44 0.85 30.61
#